data_AF-A0A0C4FGD3-F1
#
_entry.id   AF-A0A0C4FGD3-F1
#
_cell.length_a   1.000
_cell.length_b   1.000
_cell.length_c   1.000
_cell.angle_alpha   90.00
_cell.angle_beta   90.00
_cell.angle_gamma   90.00
#
_symmetry.space_group_name_H-M   'P 1'
#
loop_
_entity.id
_entity.type
_entity.pdbx_description
1 polymer ?
#
loop_
_entity_poly.entity_id
_entity_poly.type
_entity_poly.pdbx_seq_one_letter_code
_entity_poly.pdbx_strand_id
1 'polypeptide(L)' 'MNKPLRTQHPLFKIANNALVDLPAPINITAWWN' A
#
# COMPACT_ATOMS: atom_id res chain seq x y z
N MET A 1 4.72 12.90 17.32
CA MET A 1 4.83 12.56 15.88
C MET A 1 3.44 12.28 15.35
N ASN A 2 2.91 13.14 14.48
CA ASN A 2 1.61 12.91 13.85
C ASN A 2 1.78 11.85 12.77
N LYS A 3 1.20 10.66 12.98
CA LYS A 3 1.16 9.63 11.96
C LYS A 3 0.12 10.02 10.91
N PRO A 4 0.36 9.79 9.61
CA PRO A 4 -0.61 10.11 8.57
C PRO A 4 -1.87 9.26 8.76
N LEU A 5 -3.04 9.84 8.47
CA LEU A 5 -4.35 9.18 8.61
C LEU A 5 -4.43 7.84 7.87
N ARG A 6 -3.72 7.71 6.73
CA ARG A 6 -3.64 6.49 5.93
C ARG A 6 -3.04 5.28 6.65
N THR A 7 -2.17 5.50 7.65
CA THR A 7 -1.55 4.42 8.44
C THR A 7 -2.18 4.27 9.83
N GLN A 8 -2.86 5.30 10.32
CA GLN A 8 -3.46 5.33 11.64
C GLN A 8 -4.92 4.83 11.66
N HIS A 9 -5.73 5.20 10.65
CA HIS A 9 -7.13 4.80 10.61
C HIS A 9 -7.28 3.33 10.16
N PRO A 10 -8.03 2.47 10.88
CA PRO A 10 -8.06 1.03 10.60
C PRO A 10 -8.46 0.65 9.17
N LEU A 11 -9.49 1.31 8.62
CA LEU A 11 -9.94 1.05 7.25
C LEU A 11 -8.92 1.53 6.21
N PHE A 12 -8.30 2.68 6.45
CA PHE A 12 -7.30 3.21 5.53
C PHE A 12 -5.99 2.44 5.61
N LYS A 13 -5.65 1.85 6.76
CA LYS A 13 -4.50 0.98 6.92
C LYS A 13 -4.60 -0.26 6.02
N ILE A 14 -5.78 -0.86 5.90
CA ILE A 14 -6.01 -2.01 5.01
C ILE A 14 -5.83 -1.57 3.55
N ALA A 15 -6.49 -0.48 3.14
CA ALA A 15 -6.36 0.05 1.79
C ALA A 15 -4.91 0.46 1.45
N ASN A 16 -4.20 1.05 2.41
CA ASN A 16 -2.81 1.48 2.26
C ASN A 16 -1.89 0.28 2.02
N ASN A 17 -2.03 -0.78 2.81
CA ASN A 17 -1.21 -1.99 2.66
C ASN A 17 -1.54 -2.81 1.41
N ALA A 18 -2.74 -2.65 0.85
CA ALA A 18 -3.17 -3.39 -0.34
C ALA A 18 -2.90 -2.65 -1.65
N LEU A 19 -2.92 -1.31 -1.66
CA LEU A 19 -2.92 -0.52 -2.89
C LEU A 19 -1.77 0.50 -3.00
N VAL A 20 -1.25 0.99 -1.87
CA VAL A 20 -0.31 2.13 -1.87
C VAL A 20 1.08 1.68 -1.45
N ASP A 21 1.21 1.16 -0.23
CA ASP A 21 2.47 0.69 0.34
C ASP A 21 2.61 -0.84 0.18
N LEU A 22 2.00 -1.41 -0.86
CA LEU A 22 2.16 -2.84 -1.17
C LEU A 22 3.56 -3.07 -1.75
N PRO A 23 4.39 -3.96 -1.17
CA PRO A 23 5.68 -4.31 -1.74
C PRO A 23 5.46 -5.13 -3.03
N ALA A 24 5.73 -4.51 -4.18
CA ALA A 24 5.75 -5.18 -5.47
C ALA A 24 7.19 -5.45 -5.92
N PRO A 25 7.47 -6.60 -6.57
CA PRO A 25 8.79 -6.88 -7.11
C PRO A 25 9.15 -5.88 -8.23
N ILE A 26 10.41 -5.43 -8.26
CA ILE A 26 10.90 -4.45 -9.24
C ILE A 26 10.90 -4.98 -10.69
N ASN A 27 10.94 -6.29 -10.86
CA ASN A 27 10.98 -6.98 -12.15
C ASN A 27 9.60 -7.53 -12.60
N ILE A 28 8.50 -6.86 -12.22
CA ILE A 28 7.16 -7.23 -12.69
C ILE A 28 7.09 -7.13 -14.22
N THR A 29 6.70 -8.23 -14.86
CA THR A 29 6.54 -8.31 -16.31
C THR A 29 5.16 -7.80 -16.74
N ALA A 30 5.00 -7.45 -18.01
CA ALA A 30 3.72 -6.97 -18.56
C ALA A 30 2.55 -7.97 -18.42
N TRP A 31 2.82 -9.27 -18.20
CA TRP A 31 1.80 -10.29 -17.90
C TRP A 31 1.04 -10.07 -16.57
N TRP A 32 1.54 -9.18 -15.71
CA TRP A 32 0.89 -8.82 -14.45
C TRP A 32 -0.04 -7.60 -14.53
N ASN A 33 -0.09 -6.91 -15.68
CA ASN A 33 -1.10 -5.87 -15.95
C ASN A 33 -2.37 -6.49 -16.54
#